data_AF-A0A1Y3ALX6-F1
#
_entry.id   AF-A0A1Y3ALX6-F1
#
_cell.length_a   1.000
_cell.length_b   1.000
_cell.length_c   1.000
_cell.angle_alpha   90.00
_cell.angle_beta   90.00
_cell.angle_gamma   90.00
#
_symmetry.space_group_name_H-M   'P 1'
#
loop_
_entity.id
_entity.type
_entity.pdbx_description
1 polymer ?
#
loop_
_entity_poly.entity_id
_entity_poly.type
_entity_poly.pdbx_seq_one_letter_code
_entity_poly.pdbx_strand_id
1 'polypeptide(L)'
;MSAALRSTDIKYPPGCREITEELATDDLIRRLKDIAMAFQQMSQEENNKIYIPLALYLASDFFLEHSSRDVRLLVACSIADVFRVFAPNAPYDRADIIKRIFMFFIQQLKGLQDPKDATFKRYFYLLENLAWVKSFNICIELEDSQQIFCELFSLLFKNHSEKVKNFMLDVLKPLIIESDTVSTKLLQIILMQIIDPKKSTNKQAYWLASQILDKTSSTLEPYISSFFSKAITRGVNENGDVSDGENDDE
;
A
#
# COMPACT_ATOMS: atom_id res chain seq x y z
N MET A 1 -19.21 8.50 18.54
CA MET A 1 -20.31 7.56 18.24
C MET A 1 -20.53 7.57 16.74
N SER A 2 -20.03 6.55 16.02
CA SER A 2 -20.28 6.39 14.60
C SER A 2 -21.75 6.00 14.40
N ALA A 3 -22.46 6.74 13.55
CA ALA A 3 -23.69 6.22 12.99
C ALA A 3 -23.29 5.02 12.13
N ALA A 4 -23.53 3.81 12.63
CA ALA A 4 -23.45 2.61 11.82
C ALA A 4 -24.38 2.82 10.63
N LEU A 5 -23.82 2.93 9.41
CA LEU A 5 -24.58 2.86 8.18
C LEU A 5 -25.41 1.58 8.27
N ARG A 6 -26.73 1.72 8.47
CA ARG A 6 -27.64 0.58 8.46
C ARG A 6 -27.59 0.02 7.03
N SER A 7 -27.44 -1.31 6.90
CA SER A 7 -27.32 -2.00 5.61
C SER A 7 -28.42 -1.67 4.60
N THR A 8 -29.56 -1.14 5.08
CA THR A 8 -30.76 -0.81 4.30
C THR A 8 -30.60 0.34 3.30
N ASP A 9 -29.56 1.18 3.39
CA ASP A 9 -29.35 2.31 2.46
C ASP A 9 -28.27 2.05 1.38
N ILE A 10 -27.66 0.87 1.36
CA ILE A 10 -26.59 0.55 0.43
C ILE A 10 -27.18 0.17 -0.94
N LYS A 11 -26.77 0.89 -1.99
CA LYS A 11 -27.07 0.51 -3.39
C LYS A 11 -25.97 -0.38 -3.95
N TYR A 12 -26.39 -1.45 -4.62
CA TYR A 12 -25.52 -2.42 -5.27
C TYR A 12 -25.56 -2.23 -6.79
N PRO A 13 -24.42 -2.38 -7.49
CA PRO A 13 -24.39 -2.31 -8.95
C PRO A 13 -25.26 -3.40 -9.60
N PRO A 14 -25.68 -3.22 -10.86
CA PRO A 14 -26.45 -4.24 -11.58
C PRO A 14 -25.80 -5.63 -11.51
N GLY A 15 -26.60 -6.66 -11.19
CA GLY A 15 -26.13 -8.03 -11.05
C GLY A 15 -25.44 -8.36 -9.72
N CYS A 16 -25.13 -7.37 -8.87
CA CYS A 16 -24.56 -7.59 -7.55
C CYS A 16 -25.66 -7.84 -6.51
N ARG A 17 -25.39 -8.77 -5.59
CA ARG A 17 -26.28 -9.10 -4.47
C ARG A 17 -25.76 -8.49 -3.17
N GLU A 18 -26.66 -8.27 -2.23
CA GLU A 18 -26.34 -7.70 -0.91
C GLU A 18 -25.27 -8.53 -0.19
N ILE A 19 -24.32 -7.88 0.47
CA ILE A 19 -23.35 -8.53 1.35
C ILE A 19 -23.66 -8.16 2.80
N THR A 20 -23.64 -9.13 3.71
CA THR A 20 -23.86 -8.92 5.15
C THR A 20 -22.90 -9.78 5.95
N GLU A 21 -22.72 -9.44 7.23
CA GLU A 21 -21.82 -10.14 8.15
C GLU A 21 -22.29 -11.57 8.49
N GLU A 22 -23.59 -11.84 8.30
CA GLU A 22 -24.22 -13.14 8.59
C GLU A 22 -24.06 -14.17 7.46
N LEU A 23 -23.54 -13.77 6.30
CA LEU A 23 -23.38 -14.67 5.16
C LEU A 23 -22.30 -15.71 5.43
N ALA A 24 -22.58 -16.95 5.01
CA ALA A 24 -21.56 -17.98 4.93
C ALA A 24 -20.43 -17.53 3.99
N THR A 25 -19.18 -17.82 4.37
CA THR A 25 -17.98 -17.32 3.67
C THR A 25 -18.00 -17.63 2.17
N ASP A 26 -18.46 -18.81 1.76
CA ASP A 26 -18.52 -19.18 0.33
C ASP A 26 -19.52 -18.34 -0.46
N ASP A 27 -20.68 -18.00 0.12
CA ASP A 27 -21.64 -17.13 -0.55
C ASP A 27 -21.16 -15.69 -0.55
N LEU A 28 -20.53 -15.24 0.53
CA LEU A 28 -19.90 -13.91 0.60
C LEU A 28 -18.83 -13.74 -0.49
N ILE A 29 -17.96 -14.75 -0.69
CA ILE A 29 -16.95 -14.75 -1.75
C ILE A 29 -17.59 -14.65 -3.14
N ARG A 30 -18.69 -15.38 -3.39
CA ARG A 30 -19.40 -15.30 -4.68
C ARG A 30 -19.93 -13.89 -4.94
N ARG A 31 -20.60 -13.29 -3.95
CA ARG A 31 -21.15 -11.92 -4.08
C ARG A 31 -20.04 -10.86 -4.22
N LEU A 32 -18.93 -11.01 -3.49
CA LEU A 32 -17.77 -10.12 -3.61
C LEU A 32 -17.08 -10.23 -4.97
N LYS A 33 -17.08 -11.41 -5.62
CA LYS A 33 -16.59 -11.54 -7.00
C LYS A 33 -17.43 -10.72 -7.97
N ASP A 34 -18.76 -10.76 -7.81
CA ASP A 34 -19.69 -9.97 -8.63
C ASP A 34 -19.43 -8.46 -8.43
N ILE A 35 -19.29 -8.03 -7.17
CA ILE A 35 -19.00 -6.62 -6.81
C ILE A 35 -17.63 -6.17 -7.34
N ALA A 36 -16.59 -6.98 -7.17
CA ALA A 36 -15.26 -6.66 -7.69
C ALA A 36 -15.27 -6.51 -9.21
N MET A 37 -15.97 -7.39 -9.93
CA MET A 37 -16.11 -7.30 -11.37
C MET A 37 -16.88 -6.03 -11.79
N ALA A 38 -17.94 -5.67 -11.06
CA ALA A 38 -18.70 -4.46 -11.33
C ALA A 38 -17.84 -3.20 -11.17
N PHE A 39 -17.14 -3.05 -10.03
CA PHE A 39 -16.23 -1.90 -9.82
C PHE A 39 -15.08 -1.86 -10.83
N GLN A 40 -14.54 -3.01 -11.23
CA GLN A 40 -13.50 -3.08 -12.25
C GLN A 40 -13.98 -2.55 -13.62
N GLN A 41 -15.25 -2.74 -13.96
CA GLN A 41 -15.84 -2.31 -15.23
C GLN A 41 -16.33 -0.85 -15.21
N MET A 42 -16.50 -0.25 -14.03
CA MET A 42 -16.96 1.13 -13.92
C MET A 42 -15.95 2.12 -14.48
N SER A 43 -16.47 3.10 -15.21
CA SER A 43 -15.70 4.24 -15.72
C SER A 43 -15.75 5.42 -14.76
N GLN A 44 -14.71 6.26 -14.79
CA GLN A 44 -14.65 7.50 -14.00
C GLN A 44 -15.64 8.56 -14.51
N GLU A 45 -16.09 8.45 -15.76
CA GLU A 45 -16.96 9.43 -16.44
C GLU A 45 -18.43 9.32 -16.03
N GLU A 46 -18.83 8.17 -15.48
CA GLU A 46 -20.20 7.91 -15.03
C GLU A 46 -20.49 8.49 -13.64
N ASN A 47 -21.77 8.81 -13.38
CA ASN A 47 -22.20 9.23 -12.05
C ASN A 47 -22.33 8.02 -11.09
N ASN A 48 -21.21 7.60 -10.53
CA ASN A 48 -21.12 6.46 -9.62
C ASN A 48 -21.40 6.79 -8.15
N LYS A 49 -21.80 8.04 -7.83
CA LYS A 49 -21.99 8.51 -6.44
C LYS A 49 -22.97 7.67 -5.63
N ILE A 50 -23.93 7.03 -6.30
CA ILE A 50 -24.90 6.13 -5.66
C ILE A 50 -24.24 4.92 -4.97
N TYR A 51 -23.02 4.55 -5.36
CA TYR A 51 -22.28 3.41 -4.79
C TYR A 51 -21.29 3.80 -3.68
N ILE A 52 -21.19 5.08 -3.33
CA ILE A 52 -20.36 5.55 -2.21
C ILE A 52 -20.68 4.81 -0.90
N PRO A 53 -21.96 4.58 -0.52
CA PRO A 53 -22.27 3.80 0.68
C PRO A 53 -21.70 2.37 0.66
N LEU A 54 -21.69 1.72 -0.51
CA LEU A 54 -21.09 0.40 -0.68
C LEU A 54 -19.57 0.45 -0.54
N ALA A 55 -18.93 1.46 -1.15
CA ALA A 55 -17.48 1.67 -1.02
C ALA A 55 -17.05 1.85 0.44
N LEU A 56 -17.78 2.68 1.19
CA LEU A 56 -17.54 2.87 2.63
C LEU A 56 -17.78 1.60 3.43
N TYR A 57 -18.80 0.81 3.08
CA TYR A 57 -19.09 -0.45 3.75
C TYR A 57 -18.00 -1.50 3.51
N LEU A 58 -17.45 -1.60 2.30
CA LEU A 58 -16.32 -2.48 1.98
C LEU A 58 -15.06 -2.15 2.78
N ALA A 59 -14.90 -0.90 3.21
CA ALA A 59 -13.79 -0.44 4.06
C ALA A 59 -14.03 -0.64 5.57
N SER A 60 -15.10 -1.34 5.97
CA SER A 60 -15.37 -1.65 7.37
C SER A 60 -14.46 -2.75 7.94
N ASP A 61 -14.29 -2.73 9.26
CA ASP A 61 -13.49 -3.68 10.05
C ASP A 61 -13.81 -5.13 9.70
N PHE A 62 -15.10 -5.44 9.56
CA PHE A 62 -15.58 -6.77 9.20
C PHE A 62 -14.88 -7.32 7.95
N PHE A 63 -14.74 -6.50 6.90
CA PHE A 63 -14.11 -6.92 5.65
C PHE A 63 -12.59 -6.84 5.67
N LEU A 64 -12.03 -5.77 6.25
CA LEU A 64 -10.59 -5.57 6.29
C LEU A 64 -9.88 -6.62 7.16
N GLU A 65 -10.56 -7.09 8.21
CA GLU A 65 -10.04 -8.07 9.18
C GLU A 65 -10.69 -9.45 9.05
N HIS A 66 -11.48 -9.66 7.99
CA HIS A 66 -12.17 -10.92 7.75
C HIS A 66 -11.19 -12.11 7.75
N SER A 67 -11.55 -13.25 8.34
CA SER A 67 -10.65 -14.42 8.49
C SER A 67 -10.22 -15.04 7.15
N SER A 68 -11.13 -15.08 6.17
CA SER A 68 -10.86 -15.60 4.82
C SER A 68 -9.93 -14.69 4.00
N ARG A 69 -8.85 -15.30 3.48
CA ARG A 69 -7.90 -14.66 2.56
C ARG A 69 -8.57 -14.17 1.27
N ASP A 70 -9.49 -14.97 0.73
CA ASP A 70 -10.17 -14.64 -0.52
C ASP A 70 -11.10 -13.44 -0.37
N VAL A 71 -11.81 -13.35 0.76
CA VAL A 71 -12.63 -12.19 1.09
C VAL A 71 -11.77 -10.93 1.15
N ARG A 72 -10.69 -10.94 1.93
CA ARG A 72 -9.78 -9.79 2.04
C ARG A 72 -9.20 -9.37 0.69
N LEU A 73 -8.80 -10.31 -0.15
CA LEU A 73 -8.25 -9.98 -1.47
C LEU A 73 -9.29 -9.38 -2.41
N LEU A 74 -10.51 -9.93 -2.45
CA LEU A 74 -11.60 -9.38 -3.26
C LEU A 74 -11.95 -7.96 -2.83
N VAL A 75 -12.05 -7.73 -1.52
CA VAL A 75 -12.27 -6.41 -0.92
C VAL A 75 -11.15 -5.45 -1.31
N ALA A 76 -9.88 -5.87 -1.22
CA ALA A 76 -8.76 -5.03 -1.61
C ALA A 76 -8.83 -4.61 -3.10
N CYS A 77 -9.14 -5.55 -3.99
CA CYS A 77 -9.34 -5.23 -5.40
C CYS A 77 -10.51 -4.23 -5.59
N SER A 78 -11.65 -4.46 -4.93
CA SER A 78 -12.79 -3.54 -5.01
C SER A 78 -12.46 -2.14 -4.51
N ILE A 79 -11.76 -2.00 -3.37
CA ILE A 79 -11.36 -0.69 -2.84
C ILE A 79 -10.34 0.00 -3.77
N ALA A 80 -9.41 -0.74 -4.38
CA ALA A 80 -8.49 -0.19 -5.37
C ALA A 80 -9.23 0.36 -6.59
N ASP A 81 -10.25 -0.36 -7.09
CA ASP A 81 -11.12 0.16 -8.14
C ASP A 81 -11.97 1.35 -7.69
N VAL A 82 -12.37 1.42 -6.42
CA VAL A 82 -13.02 2.63 -5.89
C VAL A 82 -12.07 3.83 -6.00
N PHE A 83 -10.79 3.72 -5.63
CA PHE A 83 -9.82 4.80 -5.85
C PHE A 83 -9.74 5.20 -7.32
N ARG A 84 -9.73 4.22 -8.23
CA ARG A 84 -9.70 4.43 -9.69
C ARG A 84 -10.93 5.18 -10.18
N VAL A 85 -12.12 4.71 -9.81
CA VAL A 85 -13.41 5.22 -10.29
C VAL A 85 -13.71 6.61 -9.76
N PHE A 86 -13.32 6.91 -8.52
CA PHE A 86 -13.62 8.17 -7.86
C PHE A 86 -12.44 9.15 -7.85
N ALA A 87 -11.33 8.83 -8.52
CA ALA A 87 -10.21 9.76 -8.66
C ALA A 87 -10.68 11.13 -9.21
N PRO A 88 -10.06 12.26 -8.81
CA PRO A 88 -9.01 12.37 -7.80
C PRO A 88 -9.54 12.30 -6.35
N ASN A 89 -10.87 12.33 -6.15
CA ASN A 89 -11.51 12.48 -4.85
C ASN A 89 -12.23 11.20 -4.44
N ALA A 90 -11.46 10.20 -3.99
CA ALA A 90 -12.02 8.97 -3.44
C ALA A 90 -12.94 9.27 -2.23
N PRO A 91 -13.95 8.43 -1.96
CA PRO A 91 -14.95 8.69 -0.93
C PRO A 91 -14.43 8.57 0.52
N TYR A 92 -13.13 8.30 0.70
CA TYR A 92 -12.49 8.17 2.01
C TYR A 92 -11.86 9.50 2.39
N ASP A 93 -12.48 10.21 3.33
CA ASP A 93 -12.11 11.58 3.74
C ASP A 93 -11.28 11.63 5.03
N ARG A 94 -11.39 10.61 5.87
CA ARG A 94 -10.71 10.55 7.16
C ARG A 94 -9.33 9.92 7.06
N ALA A 95 -8.31 10.63 7.58
CA ALA A 95 -6.91 10.19 7.61
C ALA A 95 -6.71 8.80 8.25
N ASP A 96 -7.43 8.49 9.33
CA ASP A 96 -7.33 7.19 10.01
C ASP A 96 -7.87 6.03 9.15
N ILE A 97 -8.96 6.27 8.41
CA ILE A 97 -9.53 5.30 7.47
C ILE A 97 -8.58 5.10 6.29
N ILE A 98 -8.04 6.19 5.73
CA ILE A 98 -7.05 6.14 4.64
C ILE A 98 -5.85 5.31 5.07
N LYS A 99 -5.22 5.64 6.22
CA LYS A 99 -4.09 4.87 6.77
C LYS A 99 -4.42 3.39 6.88
N ARG A 100 -5.60 3.05 7.41
CA ARG A 100 -6.02 1.64 7.58
C ARG A 100 -6.16 0.92 6.24
N ILE A 101 -6.79 1.55 5.24
CA ILE A 101 -6.94 0.98 3.91
C ILE A 101 -5.58 0.71 3.26
N PHE A 102 -4.65 1.66 3.32
CA PHE A 102 -3.33 1.48 2.71
C PHE A 102 -2.48 0.45 3.45
N MET A 103 -2.57 0.38 4.79
CA MET A 103 -1.98 -0.71 5.56
C MET A 103 -2.58 -2.07 5.19
N PHE A 104 -3.89 -2.13 4.95
CA PHE A 104 -4.56 -3.33 4.46
C PHE A 104 -4.11 -3.75 3.05
N PHE A 105 -3.91 -2.79 2.14
CA PHE A 105 -3.32 -3.07 0.82
C PHE A 105 -1.91 -3.65 0.95
N ILE A 106 -1.05 -3.06 1.78
CA ILE A 106 0.29 -3.60 2.07
C ILE A 106 0.17 -5.05 2.56
N GLN A 107 -0.75 -5.35 3.48
CA GLN A 107 -0.97 -6.72 3.94
C GLN A 107 -1.35 -7.67 2.79
N GLN A 108 -2.20 -7.25 1.85
CA GLN A 108 -2.58 -8.09 0.71
C GLN A 108 -1.41 -8.28 -0.28
N LEU A 109 -0.59 -7.25 -0.51
CA LEU A 109 0.57 -7.33 -1.42
C LEU A 109 1.62 -8.37 -0.99
N LYS A 110 1.56 -8.91 0.24
CA LYS A 110 2.32 -10.11 0.66
C LYS A 110 2.10 -11.31 -0.26
N GLY A 111 0.92 -11.43 -0.85
CA GLY A 111 0.59 -12.50 -1.80
C GLY A 111 1.43 -12.49 -3.08
N LEU A 112 2.18 -11.42 -3.36
CA LEU A 112 3.09 -11.35 -4.51
C LEU A 112 4.40 -12.13 -4.31
N GLN A 113 4.69 -12.63 -3.10
CA GLN A 113 5.95 -13.33 -2.82
C GLN A 113 6.01 -14.72 -3.46
N ASP A 114 4.86 -15.33 -3.78
CA ASP A 114 4.79 -16.64 -4.45
C ASP A 114 4.11 -16.53 -5.84
N PRO A 115 4.90 -16.40 -6.92
CA PRO A 115 4.38 -16.39 -8.29
C PRO A 115 3.68 -17.66 -8.73
N LYS A 116 3.78 -18.76 -7.97
CA LYS A 116 3.16 -20.06 -8.30
C LYS A 116 1.78 -20.20 -7.67
N ASP A 117 1.40 -19.34 -6.73
CA ASP A 117 0.06 -19.33 -6.12
C ASP A 117 -1.00 -19.09 -7.21
N ALA A 118 -2.05 -19.92 -7.25
CA ALA A 118 -3.15 -19.79 -8.21
C ALA A 118 -3.84 -18.41 -8.14
N THR A 119 -3.74 -17.75 -6.98
CA THR A 119 -4.31 -16.44 -6.67
C THR A 119 -3.38 -15.29 -7.07
N PHE A 120 -2.13 -15.57 -7.47
CA PHE A 120 -1.12 -14.55 -7.81
C PHE A 120 -1.63 -13.51 -8.81
N LYS A 121 -2.42 -13.92 -9.80
CA LYS A 121 -3.00 -13.01 -10.82
C LYS A 121 -3.82 -11.89 -10.19
N ARG A 122 -4.54 -12.14 -9.08
CA ARG A 122 -5.33 -11.12 -8.39
C ARG A 122 -4.45 -10.18 -7.56
N TYR A 123 -3.41 -10.69 -6.92
CA TYR A 123 -2.42 -9.85 -6.23
C TYR A 123 -1.66 -8.96 -7.22
N PHE A 124 -1.30 -9.50 -8.39
CA PHE A 124 -0.69 -8.74 -9.47
C PHE A 124 -1.61 -7.62 -9.94
N TYR A 125 -2.89 -7.94 -10.20
CA TYR A 125 -3.89 -6.94 -10.58
C TYR A 125 -4.03 -5.83 -9.53
N LEU A 126 -4.05 -6.18 -8.24
CA LEU A 126 -4.07 -5.18 -7.17
C LEU A 126 -2.87 -4.23 -7.25
N LEU A 127 -1.65 -4.75 -7.39
CA LEU A 127 -0.45 -3.91 -7.54
C LEU A 127 -0.50 -3.04 -8.80
N GLU A 128 -0.88 -3.63 -9.93
CA GLU A 128 -0.98 -2.93 -11.22
C GLU A 128 -1.97 -1.76 -11.15
N ASN A 129 -3.14 -1.97 -10.55
CA ASN A 129 -4.15 -0.93 -10.36
C ASN A 129 -3.63 0.20 -9.45
N LEU A 130 -3.08 -0.15 -8.29
CA LEU A 130 -2.51 0.83 -7.33
C LEU A 130 -1.37 1.65 -7.96
N ALA A 131 -0.53 1.03 -8.79
CA ALA A 131 0.54 1.70 -9.53
C ALA A 131 -0.01 2.65 -10.60
N TRP A 132 -0.97 2.19 -11.39
CA TRP A 132 -1.56 2.97 -12.48
C TRP A 132 -2.31 4.21 -11.98
N VAL A 133 -3.12 4.05 -10.93
CA VAL A 133 -3.85 5.16 -10.28
C VAL A 133 -2.92 6.04 -9.43
N LYS A 134 -1.71 5.56 -9.10
CA LYS A 134 -0.80 6.15 -8.12
C LYS A 134 -1.47 6.33 -6.74
N SER A 135 -2.27 5.35 -6.33
CA SER A 135 -3.11 5.47 -5.13
C SER A 135 -2.31 5.77 -3.86
N PHE A 136 -1.10 5.21 -3.71
CA PHE A 136 -0.25 5.45 -2.54
C PHE A 136 0.21 6.90 -2.38
N ASN A 137 0.15 7.75 -3.43
CA ASN A 137 0.48 9.18 -3.29
C ASN A 137 -0.47 9.89 -2.32
N ILE A 138 -1.70 9.38 -2.13
CA ILE A 138 -2.64 9.89 -1.11
C ILE A 138 -2.03 9.82 0.31
N CYS A 139 -1.13 8.87 0.56
CA CYS A 139 -0.49 8.73 1.86
C CYS A 139 0.57 9.80 2.14
N ILE A 140 1.01 10.59 1.16
CA ILE A 140 2.07 11.60 1.35
C ILE A 140 1.65 12.66 2.36
N GLU A 141 0.38 13.08 2.29
CA GLU A 141 -0.21 14.11 3.16
C GLU A 141 -0.59 13.60 4.57
N LEU A 142 -0.36 12.32 4.87
CA LEU A 142 -0.66 11.77 6.19
C LEU A 142 0.48 12.06 7.18
N GLU A 143 0.12 12.42 8.41
CA GLU A 143 1.09 12.60 9.51
C GLU A 143 1.95 11.35 9.72
N ASP A 144 1.35 10.16 9.60
CA ASP A 144 2.02 8.85 9.74
C ASP A 144 2.56 8.28 8.41
N SER A 145 2.75 9.10 7.37
CA SER A 145 3.15 8.67 6.02
C SER A 145 4.40 7.78 6.03
N GLN A 146 5.41 8.15 6.82
CA GLN A 146 6.68 7.43 6.92
C GLN A 146 6.51 6.00 7.47
N GLN A 147 5.55 5.76 8.37
CA GLN A 147 5.25 4.42 8.86
C GLN A 147 4.74 3.54 7.72
N ILE A 148 3.79 4.06 6.93
CA ILE A 148 3.21 3.37 5.78
C ILE A 148 4.29 3.07 4.73
N PHE A 149 5.15 4.05 4.44
CA PHE A 149 6.23 3.88 3.47
C PHE A 149 7.23 2.82 3.94
N CYS A 150 7.66 2.86 5.21
CA CYS A 150 8.56 1.84 5.75
C CYS A 150 8.02 0.42 5.59
N GLU A 151 6.73 0.20 5.87
CA GLU A 151 6.07 -1.09 5.75
C GLU A 151 5.96 -1.54 4.28
N LEU A 152 5.58 -0.62 3.39
CA LEU A 152 5.48 -0.89 1.95
C LEU A 152 6.84 -1.24 1.34
N PHE A 153 7.87 -0.42 1.56
CA PHE A 153 9.21 -0.67 1.05
C PHE A 153 9.78 -1.99 1.60
N SER A 154 9.65 -2.21 2.90
CA SER A 154 10.11 -3.46 3.54
C SER A 154 9.43 -4.69 2.95
N LEU A 155 8.16 -4.57 2.59
CA LEU A 155 7.42 -5.65 1.94
C LEU A 155 7.88 -5.89 0.51
N LEU A 156 7.94 -4.85 -0.31
CA LEU A 156 8.24 -5.00 -1.74
C LEU A 156 9.69 -5.45 -1.98
N PHE A 157 10.63 -5.09 -1.12
CA PHE A 157 11.99 -5.63 -1.16
C PHE A 157 12.10 -7.11 -0.76
N LYS A 158 11.07 -7.72 -0.16
CA LYS A 158 11.05 -9.18 0.04
C LYS A 158 10.60 -9.93 -1.22
N ASN A 159 10.19 -9.23 -2.27
CA ASN A 159 9.74 -9.88 -3.49
C ASN A 159 10.93 -10.34 -4.35
N HIS A 160 10.73 -11.44 -5.07
CA HIS A 160 11.72 -12.07 -5.96
C HIS A 160 11.25 -12.17 -7.41
N SER A 161 10.06 -11.66 -7.73
CA SER A 161 9.43 -11.79 -9.03
C SER A 161 9.84 -10.65 -9.95
N GLU A 162 10.43 -11.02 -11.08
CA GLU A 162 10.80 -10.07 -12.13
C GLU A 162 9.59 -9.41 -12.80
N LYS A 163 8.43 -10.08 -12.80
CA LYS A 163 7.22 -9.59 -13.49
C LYS A 163 6.62 -8.32 -12.86
N VAL A 164 6.87 -8.08 -11.57
CA VAL A 164 6.24 -7.00 -10.80
C VAL A 164 7.17 -5.83 -10.52
N LYS A 165 8.46 -5.97 -10.80
CA LYS A 165 9.50 -5.02 -10.36
C LYS A 165 9.29 -3.60 -10.89
N ASN A 166 8.78 -3.45 -12.12
CA ASN A 166 8.50 -2.14 -12.70
C ASN A 166 7.30 -1.47 -12.02
N PHE A 167 6.20 -2.19 -11.79
CA PHE A 167 5.06 -1.66 -11.04
C PHE A 167 5.43 -1.29 -9.60
N MET A 168 6.30 -2.09 -8.95
CA MET A 168 6.85 -1.73 -7.65
C MET A 168 7.63 -0.42 -7.70
N LEU A 169 8.49 -0.24 -8.71
CA LEU A 169 9.22 1.02 -8.90
C LEU A 169 8.28 2.19 -9.13
N ASP A 170 7.23 2.01 -9.92
CA ASP A 170 6.23 3.06 -10.21
C ASP A 170 5.42 3.45 -8.96
N VAL A 171 5.20 2.53 -8.03
CA VAL A 171 4.60 2.81 -6.71
C VAL A 171 5.59 3.49 -5.77
N LEU A 172 6.83 3.00 -5.66
CA LEU A 172 7.78 3.43 -4.63
C LEU A 172 8.46 4.76 -4.94
N LYS A 173 8.80 5.01 -6.20
CA LYS A 173 9.56 6.20 -6.62
C LYS A 173 8.85 7.52 -6.29
N PRO A 174 7.55 7.72 -6.60
CA PRO A 174 6.85 8.96 -6.27
C PRO A 174 6.86 9.27 -4.77
N LEU A 175 6.79 8.25 -3.91
CA LEU A 175 6.77 8.41 -2.45
C LEU A 175 8.09 8.97 -1.89
N ILE A 176 9.20 8.84 -2.63
CA ILE A 176 10.47 9.48 -2.27
C ILE A 176 10.55 10.88 -2.86
N ILE A 177 10.13 11.07 -4.11
CA ILE A 177 10.27 12.36 -4.82
C ILE A 177 9.32 13.42 -4.27
N GLU A 178 8.08 13.04 -3.99
CA GLU A 178 6.99 13.95 -3.65
C GLU A 178 6.82 14.12 -2.13
N SER A 179 7.50 13.32 -1.30
CA SER A 179 7.43 13.48 0.15
C SER A 179 8.40 14.56 0.63
N ASP A 180 7.92 15.44 1.52
CA ASP A 180 8.74 16.49 2.12
C ASP A 180 9.93 15.97 2.93
N THR A 181 9.79 14.76 3.50
CA THR A 181 10.82 14.16 4.35
C THR A 181 11.03 12.68 4.04
N VAL A 182 12.27 12.21 4.23
CA VAL A 182 12.62 10.79 4.19
C VAL A 182 13.19 10.42 5.56
N SER A 183 12.47 9.55 6.29
CA SER A 183 12.93 9.07 7.59
C SER A 183 14.20 8.24 7.48
N THR A 184 15.05 8.30 8.51
CA THR A 184 16.28 7.49 8.59
C THR A 184 15.99 6.00 8.44
N LYS A 185 14.89 5.52 9.02
CA LYS A 185 14.44 4.14 8.90
C LYS A 185 14.15 3.75 7.45
N LEU A 186 13.42 4.59 6.71
CA LEU A 186 13.14 4.35 5.29
C LEU A 186 14.42 4.34 4.46
N LEU A 187 15.34 5.28 4.72
CA LEU A 187 16.64 5.32 4.07
C LEU A 187 17.45 4.03 4.32
N GLN A 188 17.54 3.58 5.57
CA GLN A 188 18.20 2.32 5.92
C GLN A 188 17.56 1.11 5.21
N ILE A 189 16.22 1.05 5.13
CA ILE A 189 15.51 -0.03 4.42
C ILE A 189 15.97 -0.13 2.96
N ILE A 190 16.17 1.01 2.29
CA ILE A 190 16.65 1.09 0.90
C ILE A 190 18.14 0.70 0.82
N LEU A 191 19.00 1.36 1.61
CA LEU A 191 20.45 1.16 1.57
C LEU A 191 20.85 -0.28 1.93
N MET A 192 20.10 -0.95 2.82
CA MET A 192 20.40 -2.32 3.21
C MET A 192 20.29 -3.31 2.04
N GLN A 193 19.53 -3.00 0.98
CA GLN A 193 19.39 -3.88 -0.19
C GLN A 193 20.61 -3.86 -1.11
N ILE A 194 21.48 -2.85 -1.00
CA ILE A 194 22.70 -2.72 -1.83
C ILE A 194 23.96 -3.21 -1.11
N ILE A 195 23.81 -3.81 0.07
CA ILE A 195 24.89 -4.37 0.90
C ILE A 195 24.74 -5.89 0.99
N ASP A 196 25.85 -6.62 1.08
CA ASP A 196 25.84 -8.06 1.31
C ASP A 196 25.37 -8.41 2.74
N PRO A 197 24.63 -9.52 2.93
CA PRO A 197 24.28 -10.53 1.93
C PRO A 197 23.02 -10.21 1.12
N LYS A 198 22.26 -9.13 1.41
CA LYS A 198 21.00 -8.85 0.70
C LYS A 198 21.18 -8.62 -0.80
N LYS A 199 22.24 -7.88 -1.17
CA LYS A 199 22.64 -7.64 -2.56
C LYS A 199 22.82 -8.93 -3.36
N SER A 200 23.54 -9.91 -2.80
CA SER A 200 23.84 -11.18 -3.46
C SER A 200 22.68 -12.18 -3.41
N THR A 201 21.88 -12.17 -2.33
CA THR A 201 20.77 -13.11 -2.12
C THR A 201 19.49 -12.75 -2.86
N ASN A 202 19.16 -11.46 -3.03
CA ASN A 202 17.97 -11.03 -3.76
C ASN A 202 18.30 -10.00 -4.86
N LYS A 203 18.59 -10.50 -6.06
CA LYS A 203 18.90 -9.67 -7.23
C LYS A 203 17.76 -8.72 -7.63
N GLN A 204 16.50 -9.08 -7.40
CA GLN A 204 15.36 -8.22 -7.77
C GLN A 204 15.20 -7.06 -6.78
N ALA A 205 15.37 -7.31 -5.49
CA ALA A 205 15.36 -6.24 -4.49
C ALA A 205 16.56 -5.30 -4.66
N TYR A 206 17.75 -5.85 -4.93
CA TYR A 206 18.92 -5.06 -5.29
C TYR A 206 18.64 -4.16 -6.49
N TRP A 207 18.12 -4.73 -7.59
CA TRP A 207 17.77 -3.97 -8.79
C TRP A 207 16.78 -2.84 -8.47
N LEU A 208 15.73 -3.13 -7.71
CA LEU A 208 14.71 -2.16 -7.32
C LEU A 208 15.32 -1.02 -6.50
N ALA A 209 16.15 -1.34 -5.51
CA ALA A 209 16.83 -0.35 -4.69
C ALA A 209 17.80 0.52 -5.51
N SER A 210 18.58 -0.09 -6.42
CA SER A 210 19.44 0.65 -7.34
C SER A 210 18.65 1.61 -8.22
N GLN A 211 17.50 1.19 -8.75
CA GLN A 211 16.64 2.05 -9.57
C GLN A 211 16.03 3.20 -8.76
N ILE A 212 15.65 2.96 -7.50
CA ILE A 212 15.17 4.01 -6.61
C ILE A 212 16.29 5.03 -6.38
N LEU A 213 17.47 4.59 -5.94
CA LEU A 213 18.61 5.46 -5.65
C LEU A 213 19.04 6.31 -6.85
N ASP A 214 19.08 5.70 -8.05
CA ASP A 214 19.42 6.39 -9.30
C ASP A 214 18.37 7.46 -9.66
N LYS A 215 17.09 7.08 -9.68
CA LYS A 215 15.99 7.94 -10.13
C LYS A 215 15.55 8.99 -9.12
N THR A 216 15.91 8.83 -7.85
CA THR A 216 15.58 9.77 -6.78
C THR A 216 16.83 10.36 -6.12
N SER A 217 17.95 10.34 -6.85
CA SER A 217 19.27 10.77 -6.35
C SER A 217 19.26 12.21 -5.82
N SER A 218 18.68 13.15 -6.56
CA SER A 218 18.56 14.56 -6.13
C SER A 218 17.80 14.73 -4.82
N THR A 219 16.80 13.88 -4.56
CA THR A 219 16.01 13.94 -3.32
C THR A 219 16.73 13.24 -2.17
N LEU A 220 17.36 12.08 -2.42
CA LEU A 220 18.00 11.27 -1.38
C LEU A 220 19.40 11.77 -0.98
N GLU A 221 20.10 12.51 -1.84
CA GLU A 221 21.46 13.01 -1.60
C GLU A 221 21.63 13.71 -0.24
N PRO A 222 20.83 14.73 0.14
CA PRO A 222 20.98 15.38 1.44
C PRO A 222 20.78 14.42 2.62
N TYR A 223 19.85 13.46 2.51
CA TYR A 223 19.59 12.47 3.55
C TYR A 223 20.74 11.47 3.70
N ILE A 224 21.31 11.01 2.58
CA ILE A 224 22.46 10.11 2.55
C ILE A 224 23.70 10.80 3.13
N SER A 225 23.97 12.03 2.68
CA SER A 225 25.10 12.85 3.16
C SER A 225 25.00 13.10 4.67
N SER A 226 23.81 13.47 5.15
CA SER A 226 23.54 13.65 6.58
C SER A 226 23.72 12.35 7.36
N PHE A 227 23.17 11.23 6.87
CA PHE A 227 23.27 9.92 7.49
C PHE A 227 24.73 9.49 7.70
N PHE A 228 25.57 9.55 6.66
CA PHE A 228 26.97 9.15 6.77
C PHE A 228 27.81 10.13 7.58
N SER A 229 27.56 11.44 7.46
CA SER A 229 28.24 12.45 8.28
C SER A 229 28.00 12.21 9.76
N LYS A 230 26.75 11.95 10.14
CA LYS A 230 26.36 11.61 11.51
C LYS A 230 27.02 10.29 11.96
N ALA A 231 26.96 9.24 11.13
CA ALA A 231 27.53 7.94 11.45
C ALA A 231 29.05 7.98 11.68
N ILE A 232 29.79 8.76 10.89
CA ILE A 232 31.25 8.91 11.02
C ILE A 232 31.62 9.74 12.26
N THR A 233 30.87 10.80 12.55
CA THR A 233 31.21 11.74 13.63
C THR A 233 30.78 11.24 15.01
N ARG A 234 29.65 10.53 15.12
CA ARG A 234 29.06 10.13 16.40
C ARG A 234 29.20 8.64 16.70
N GLY A 235 29.66 7.85 15.72
CA GLY A 235 29.56 6.40 15.78
C GLY A 235 28.13 5.91 15.53
N VAL A 236 27.99 4.60 15.38
CA VAL A 236 26.73 3.94 15.07
C VAL A 236 26.48 2.88 16.15
N ASN A 237 25.27 2.81 16.69
CA ASN A 237 24.93 1.73 17.62
C ASN A 237 24.72 0.39 16.87
N GLU A 238 24.55 -0.71 17.60
CA GLU A 238 24.40 -2.06 17.02
C GLU A 238 23.25 -2.19 16.02
N ASN A 239 22.26 -1.29 16.08
CA ASN A 239 21.08 -1.29 15.21
C ASN A 239 21.24 -0.44 13.95
N GLY A 240 22.37 0.26 13.77
CA GLY A 240 22.55 1.18 12.65
C GLY A 240 22.00 2.58 12.90
N ASP A 241 21.46 2.85 14.10
CA ASP A 241 20.95 4.16 14.47
C ASP A 241 22.11 5.05 14.87
N VAL A 242 22.08 6.28 14.36
CA VAL A 242 23.02 7.29 14.82
C VAL A 242 22.46 7.87 16.11
N SER A 243 23.29 7.93 17.15
CA SER A 243 22.90 8.58 18.41
C SER A 243 22.45 10.02 18.15
N ASP A 244 21.15 10.27 18.32
CA ASP A 244 20.64 11.60 18.59
C ASP A 244 21.12 11.93 20.00
N GLY A 245 22.29 12.55 20.09
CA GLY A 245 22.75 13.15 21.33
C GLY A 245 21.76 14.24 21.70
N GLU A 246 20.75 13.90 22.48
CA GLU A 246 20.24 14.83 23.48
C GLU A 246 21.43 15.11 24.39
N ASN A 247 22.04 16.28 24.19
CA ASN A 247 22.89 16.86 25.22
C ASN A 247 21.97 17.14 26.41
N ASP A 248 21.91 16.20 27.36
CA ASP A 248 21.52 16.47 28.74
C ASP A 248 22.62 17.31 29.40
N ASP A 249 22.78 18.55 28.94
CA ASP A 249 23.54 19.60 29.61
C ASP A 249 22.62 20.81 29.80
N GLU A 250 21.75 20.73 30.82
CA GLU A 250 21.47 21.82 31.78
C GLU A 250 20.83 21.28 33.08
#